data_AF-A0A1A3ECI1-F1
#
_entry.id   AF-A0A1A3ECI1-F1
#
_cell.length_a   1.000
_cell.length_b   1.000
_cell.length_c   1.000
_cell.angle_alpha   90.00
_cell.angle_beta   90.00
_cell.angle_gamma   90.00
#
_symmetry.space_group_name_H-M   'P 1'
#
loop_
_entity.id
_entity.type
_entity.pdbx_description
1 polymer ?
#
loop_
_entity_poly.entity_id
_entity_poly.type
_entity_poly.pdbx_seq_one_letter_code
_entity_poly.pdbx_strand_id
1 'polypeptide(L)'
;MYDDSVLHHAPRHRPIDDDFNVTAVTYAAMALFDHLDYDQRSHIVVPLEDPVGTNWNFLAESGRHGVPVRDMTGIQRYLTHRLVAQCTSVERYAKVSFR
;
A
#
# COMPACT_ATOMS: atom_id res chain seq x y z
N MET A 1 41.47 21.76 -13.97
CA MET A 1 40.26 21.24 -14.64
C MET A 1 39.66 20.24 -13.64
N TYR A 2 38.70 20.69 -12.83
CA TYR A 2 38.08 19.84 -11.82
C TYR A 2 36.88 19.13 -12.46
N ASP A 3 36.87 17.81 -12.33
CA ASP A 3 35.79 16.93 -12.76
C ASP A 3 34.58 17.14 -11.84
N ASP A 4 33.53 17.72 -12.40
CA ASP A 4 32.29 18.07 -11.72
C ASP A 4 31.31 16.89 -11.73
N SER A 5 31.83 15.68 -11.48
CA SER A 5 31.05 14.46 -11.27
C SER A 5 30.43 14.47 -9.87
N VAL A 6 29.70 15.54 -9.56
CA VAL A 6 28.74 15.55 -8.46
C VAL A 6 27.71 14.49 -8.81
N LEU A 7 27.82 13.35 -8.12
CA LEU A 7 26.80 12.32 -8.04
C LEU A 7 25.52 12.98 -7.50
N HIS A 8 24.79 13.64 -8.38
CA HIS A 8 23.38 13.93 -8.21
C HIS A 8 22.68 12.58 -8.22
N HIS A 9 22.71 11.88 -7.08
CA HIS A 9 21.71 10.89 -6.76
C HIS A 9 20.38 11.65 -6.79
N ALA A 10 19.68 11.58 -7.92
CA ALA A 10 18.27 11.91 -7.96
C ALA A 10 17.60 11.19 -6.77
N PRO A 11 16.70 11.86 -6.02
CA PRO A 11 16.04 11.20 -4.91
C PRO A 11 15.44 9.89 -5.42
N ARG A 12 15.89 8.76 -4.85
CA ARG A 12 15.57 7.37 -5.26
C ARG A 12 14.08 7.01 -5.18
N HIS A 13 13.19 7.99 -5.02
CA HIS A 13 11.76 7.83 -4.82
C HIS A 13 10.95 8.90 -5.55
N ARG A 14 11.36 9.35 -6.74
CA ARG A 14 10.41 10.00 -7.65
C ARG A 14 9.77 8.89 -8.48
N PRO A 15 8.46 8.61 -8.34
CA PRO A 15 7.80 7.63 -9.19
C PRO A 15 7.92 8.09 -10.64
N ILE A 16 8.50 7.22 -11.46
CA ILE A 16 8.44 7.34 -12.92
C ILE A 16 7.08 6.77 -13.30
N ASP A 17 6.32 7.45 -14.17
CA ASP A 17 5.10 6.86 -14.71
C ASP A 17 5.45 5.50 -15.35
N ASP A 18 4.69 4.45 -15.01
CA ASP A 18 4.91 3.02 -15.32
C ASP A 18 5.98 2.23 -14.54
N ASP A 19 6.65 2.76 -13.51
CA ASP A 19 7.58 1.99 -12.66
C ASP A 19 6.86 1.26 -11.50
N PHE A 20 5.97 0.32 -11.83
CA PHE A 20 5.35 -0.55 -10.82
C PHE A 20 6.40 -1.50 -10.24
N ASN A 21 6.92 -1.17 -9.06
CA ASN A 21 7.89 -2.00 -8.37
C ASN A 21 7.19 -3.02 -7.45
N VAL A 22 7.02 -4.24 -7.95
CA VAL A 22 6.42 -5.37 -7.22
C VAL A 22 7.05 -5.55 -5.84
N THR A 23 8.38 -5.51 -5.77
CA THR A 23 9.12 -5.68 -4.52
C THR A 23 8.77 -4.61 -3.49
N ALA A 24 8.69 -3.35 -3.92
CA ALA A 24 8.32 -2.24 -3.02
C ALA A 24 6.88 -2.36 -2.52
N VAL A 25 5.95 -2.78 -3.38
CA VAL A 25 4.55 -3.04 -3.01
C VAL A 25 4.47 -4.20 -2.02
N THR A 26 5.17 -5.30 -2.28
CA THR A 26 5.20 -6.46 -1.37
C THR A 26 5.73 -6.07 0.00
N TYR A 27 6.84 -5.34 0.08
CA TYR A 27 7.37 -4.89 1.39
C TYR A 27 6.44 -3.91 2.10
N ALA A 28 5.78 -3.00 1.38
CA ALA A 28 4.80 -2.10 1.98
C ALA A 28 3.57 -2.86 2.52
N ALA A 29 3.11 -3.88 1.79
CA ALA A 29 2.00 -4.74 2.21
C ALA A 29 2.37 -5.57 3.46
N MET A 30 3.57 -6.17 3.48
CA MET A 30 4.07 -6.91 4.64
C MET A 30 4.20 -6.00 5.87
N ALA A 31 4.78 -4.81 5.70
CA ALA A 31 4.92 -3.86 6.79
C ALA A 31 3.56 -3.44 7.38
N LEU A 32 2.56 -3.19 6.53
CA LEU A 32 1.19 -2.93 7.01
C LEU A 32 0.63 -4.15 7.75
N PHE A 33 0.72 -5.34 7.16
CA PHE A 33 0.20 -6.58 7.74
C PHE A 33 0.80 -6.88 9.12
N ASP A 34 2.11 -6.71 9.28
CA ASP A 34 2.82 -6.93 10.54
C ASP A 34 2.32 -6.02 11.67
N HIS A 35 1.83 -4.83 11.32
CA HIS A 35 1.29 -3.86 12.27
C HIS A 35 -0.19 -4.04 12.61
N LEU A 36 -0.92 -4.92 11.93
CA LEU A 36 -2.31 -5.23 12.27
C LEU A 36 -2.38 -6.19 13.45
N ASP A 37 -3.34 -5.97 14.35
CA ASP A 37 -3.63 -6.89 15.44
C ASP A 37 -4.39 -8.14 14.95
N TYR A 38 -4.62 -9.08 15.86
CA TYR A 38 -5.28 -10.35 15.54
C TYR A 38 -6.68 -10.15 14.97
N ASP A 39 -7.48 -9.26 15.57
CA ASP A 39 -8.86 -9.02 15.16
C ASP A 39 -8.89 -8.36 13.78
N GLN A 40 -8.08 -7.33 13.57
CA GLN A 40 -7.91 -6.67 12.28
C GLN A 40 -7.46 -7.64 11.18
N ARG A 41 -6.53 -8.56 11.48
CA ARG A 41 -6.09 -9.59 10.53
C ARG A 41 -7.23 -10.55 10.17
N SER A 42 -8.08 -10.91 11.13
CA SER A 42 -9.23 -11.79 10.85
C SER A 42 -10.23 -11.18 9.85
N HIS A 43 -10.28 -9.85 9.73
CA HIS A 43 -11.15 -9.14 8.78
C HIS A 43 -10.57 -8.99 7.37
N ILE A 44 -9.25 -9.18 7.19
CA ILE A 44 -8.55 -9.00 5.90
C ILE A 44 -8.06 -10.30 5.29
N VAL A 45 -7.79 -11.32 6.10
CA VAL A 45 -7.30 -12.61 5.63
C VAL A 45 -8.50 -13.49 5.28
N VAL A 46 -8.53 -13.96 4.03
CA VAL A 46 -9.49 -14.95 3.57
C VAL A 46 -8.78 -16.32 3.56
N PRO A 47 -9.36 -17.37 4.16
CA PRO A 47 -8.81 -18.72 4.09
C PRO A 47 -8.63 -19.19 2.65
N LEU A 48 -7.62 -20.03 2.40
CA LEU A 48 -7.32 -20.52 1.06
C LEU A 48 -8.47 -21.35 0.49
N GLU A 49 -9.17 -22.09 1.35
CA GLU A 49 -10.31 -22.95 0.98
C GLU A 49 -11.64 -22.20 0.87
N ASP A 50 -11.67 -20.89 1.13
CA ASP A 50 -12.89 -20.10 1.06
C ASP A 50 -13.40 -20.07 -0.39
N PRO A 51 -14.66 -20.47 -0.67
CA PRO A 51 -15.24 -20.41 -2.02
C PRO A 51 -15.30 -18.98 -2.59
N VAL A 52 -15.24 -17.96 -1.72
CA VAL A 52 -15.17 -16.53 -2.05
C VAL A 52 -13.70 -16.09 -2.23
N GLY A 53 -12.71 -16.97 -2.06
CA GLY A 53 -11.28 -16.67 -2.18
C GLY A 53 -10.88 -16.08 -3.54
N THR A 54 -11.56 -16.52 -4.61
CA THR A 54 -11.38 -15.99 -5.97
C THR A 54 -12.30 -14.82 -6.31
N ASN A 55 -13.23 -14.46 -5.43
CA ASN A 55 -14.11 -13.31 -5.61
C ASN A 55 -13.39 -12.01 -5.21
N TRP A 56 -12.64 -11.45 -6.15
CA TRP A 56 -11.88 -10.20 -5.99
C TRP A 56 -12.77 -8.95 -6.04
N ASN A 57 -14.02 -9.02 -5.56
CA ASN A 57 -14.89 -7.86 -5.52
C ASN A 57 -14.53 -6.97 -4.31
N PHE A 58 -14.22 -5.71 -4.59
CA PHE A 58 -13.92 -4.70 -3.56
C PHE A 58 -15.18 -4.10 -2.94
N LEU A 59 -16.36 -4.50 -3.43
CA LEU A 59 -17.66 -4.09 -2.91
C LEU A 59 -18.04 -4.93 -1.69
N ALA A 60 -18.84 -4.34 -0.78
CA ALA A 60 -19.31 -4.99 0.45
C ALA A 60 -20.03 -6.34 0.20
N GLU A 61 -20.53 -6.55 -1.02
CA GLU A 61 -21.14 -7.79 -1.50
C GLU A 61 -20.19 -9.00 -1.43
N SER A 62 -18.87 -8.79 -1.44
CA SER A 62 -17.89 -9.88 -1.25
C SER A 62 -17.76 -10.35 0.20
N GLY A 63 -18.40 -9.67 1.15
CA GLY A 63 -18.21 -9.91 2.59
C GLY A 63 -16.84 -9.48 3.12
N ARG A 64 -15.95 -8.96 2.25
CA ARG A 64 -14.61 -8.49 2.62
C ARG A 64 -14.68 -7.04 3.06
N HIS A 65 -14.86 -6.82 4.36
CA HIS A 65 -14.99 -5.47 4.91
C HIS A 65 -13.65 -4.76 5.14
N GLY A 66 -12.55 -5.52 5.24
CA GLY A 66 -11.23 -4.98 5.55
C GLY A 66 -11.19 -4.24 6.89
N VAL A 67 -10.16 -3.41 7.10
CA VAL A 67 -10.04 -2.56 8.28
C VAL A 67 -10.37 -1.12 7.91
N PRO A 68 -11.38 -0.49 8.53
CA PRO A 68 -11.68 0.92 8.27
C PRO A 68 -10.53 1.84 8.72
N VAL A 69 -10.17 2.84 7.90
CA VAL A 69 -9.07 3.78 8.20
C VAL A 69 -9.23 4.52 9.53
N ARG A 70 -10.48 4.78 9.96
CA ARG A 70 -10.77 5.42 11.26
C ARG A 70 -10.35 4.57 12.46
N ASP A 71 -10.35 3.25 12.29
CA ASP A 71 -10.06 2.26 13.33
C ASP A 71 -8.56 1.89 13.33
N MET A 72 -7.77 2.51 12.44
CA MET A 72 -6.33 2.32 12.35
C MET A 72 -5.56 3.27 13.26
N THR A 73 -4.47 2.76 13.86
CA THR A 73 -3.49 3.59 14.58
C THR A 73 -2.78 4.59 13.64
N GLY A 74 -2.06 5.56 14.20
CA GLY A 74 -1.26 6.49 13.39
C GLY A 74 -0.24 5.77 12.48
N ILE A 75 0.40 4.72 12.99
CA ILE A 75 1.37 3.91 12.24
C ILE A 75 0.68 3.13 11.13
N GLN A 76 -0.43 2.46 11.43
CA GLN A 76 -1.19 1.70 10.43
C GLN A 76 -1.69 2.60 9.30
N ARG A 77 -2.20 3.81 9.61
CA ARG A 77 -2.59 4.79 8.58
C ARG A 77 -1.42 5.20 7.70
N TYR A 78 -0.28 5.54 8.31
CA TYR A 78 0.92 5.88 7.57
C TYR A 78 1.37 4.75 6.62
N LEU A 79 1.34 3.49 7.09
CA LEU A 79 1.70 2.33 6.28
C LEU A 79 0.70 2.05 5.16
N THR A 80 -0.60 2.24 5.42
CA THR A 80 -1.65 2.19 4.37
C THR A 80 -1.39 3.23 3.29
N HIS A 81 -1.12 4.47 3.68
CA HIS A 81 -0.78 5.56 2.76
C HIS A 81 0.48 5.24 1.95
N ARG A 82 1.51 4.68 2.59
CA ARG A 82 2.73 4.21 1.92
C ARG A 82 2.44 3.11 0.91
N LEU A 83 1.62 2.12 1.25
CA LEU A 83 1.22 1.04 0.34
C LEU A 83 0.47 1.59 -0.87
N VAL A 84 -0.56 2.43 -0.65
CA VAL A 84 -1.31 3.04 -1.75
C VAL A 84 -0.38 3.83 -2.66
N ALA A 85 0.54 4.64 -2.11
CA ALA A 85 1.51 5.39 -2.90
C ALA A 85 2.46 4.51 -3.75
N GLN A 86 2.69 3.24 -3.38
CA GLN A 86 3.44 2.30 -4.23
C GLN A 86 2.58 1.68 -5.34
N CYS A 87 1.26 1.63 -5.17
CA CYS A 87 0.32 1.02 -6.12
C CYS A 87 -0.28 2.03 -7.11
N THR A 88 -0.05 3.34 -6.93
CA THR A 88 -0.62 4.39 -7.80
C THR A 88 0.42 5.46 -8.14
N SER A 89 0.24 6.19 -9.24
CA SER A 89 1.07 7.37 -9.53
C SER A 89 0.91 8.46 -8.45
N VAL A 90 1.94 9.29 -8.27
CA VAL A 90 1.91 10.38 -7.27
C VAL A 90 0.73 11.31 -7.47
N GLU A 91 0.43 11.67 -8.72
CA GLU A 91 -0.67 12.56 -9.05
C GLU A 91 -2.03 11.98 -8.62
N ARG A 92 -2.23 10.68 -8.81
CA ARG A 92 -3.46 10.00 -8.39
C ARG A 92 -3.51 9.91 -6.88
N TYR A 93 -2.42 9.51 -6.22
CA TYR A 93 -2.33 9.42 -4.76
C TYR A 93 -2.61 10.76 -4.07
N ALA A 94 -2.06 11.86 -4.57
CA ALA A 94 -2.28 13.19 -4.02
C ALA A 94 -3.77 13.60 -4.06
N LYS A 95 -4.49 13.26 -5.15
CA LYS A 95 -5.93 13.55 -5.25
C LYS A 95 -6.79 12.82 -4.22
N VAL A 96 -6.35 11.63 -3.75
CA VAL A 96 -7.13 10.82 -2.78
C VAL A 96 -6.72 11.09 -1.34
N SER A 97 -5.49 11.53 -1.09
CA SER A 97 -4.93 11.67 0.26
C SER A 97 -5.30 12.98 0.98
N PHE A 98 -5.76 13.99 0.23
CA PHE A 98 -6.20 15.29 0.76
C PHE A 98 -7.72 15.44 0.82
N ARG A 99 -8.46 14.33 0.80
CA ARG A 99 -9.92 14.30 0.81
C ARG A 99 -10.42 13.67 2.09
#